data_AF-A0A1C3US31-F1
#
_entry.id   AF-A0A1C3US31-F1
#
_cell.length_a   1.000
_cell.length_b   1.000
_cell.length_c   1.000
_cell.angle_alpha   90.00
_cell.angle_beta   90.00
_cell.angle_gamma   90.00
#
_symmetry.space_group_name_H-M   'P 1'
#
loop_
_entity.id
_entity.type
_entity.pdbx_description
1 polymer ?
#
loop_
_entity_poly.entity_id
_entity_poly.type
_entity_poly.pdbx_seq_one_letter_code
_entity_poly.pdbx_strand_id
1 'polypeptide(L)'
;MHSGTASGKVSREERKRLEEVARIKGKLLVKKLSLTWIDEHYGLPTGTAGNTLYEPHVAGERAIAAALGTRPNLLWRSRYRADGRRHSPQPTANYRQGRRSAVVYSDSERAVA
;
A
#
# COMPACT_ATOMS: atom_id res chain seq x y z
N MET A 1 -22.75 7.13 -28.15
CA MET A 1 -23.16 6.48 -26.89
C MET A 1 -22.34 5.21 -26.73
N HIS A 2 -21.33 5.21 -25.86
CA HIS A 2 -20.58 4.01 -25.48
C HIS A 2 -20.56 3.92 -23.96
N SER A 3 -21.43 3.08 -23.41
CA SER A 3 -21.40 2.69 -22.00
C SER A 3 -20.25 1.70 -21.80
N GLY A 4 -19.12 2.19 -21.33
CA GLY A 4 -18.03 1.35 -20.86
C GLY A 4 -18.48 0.63 -19.58
N THR A 5 -18.93 -0.60 -19.72
CA THR A 5 -19.16 -1.53 -18.60
C THR A 5 -17.92 -1.54 -17.72
N ALA A 6 -18.00 -0.99 -16.50
CA ALA A 6 -16.99 -1.15 -15.47
C ALA A 6 -17.03 -2.62 -15.02
N SER A 7 -16.46 -3.49 -15.85
CA SER A 7 -16.12 -4.85 -15.50
C SER A 7 -15.36 -4.81 -14.17
N GLY A 8 -15.62 -5.75 -13.25
CA GLY A 8 -14.96 -5.89 -11.95
C GLY A 8 -13.45 -6.21 -12.03
N LYS A 9 -12.75 -5.50 -12.90
CA LYS A 9 -11.33 -5.56 -13.18
C LYS A 9 -10.64 -4.65 -12.18
N VAL A 10 -9.73 -5.23 -11.42
CA VAL A 10 -8.83 -4.49 -10.53
C VAL A 10 -8.11 -3.41 -11.35
N SER A 11 -8.16 -2.15 -10.90
CA SER A 11 -7.46 -1.06 -11.59
C SER A 11 -5.97 -1.33 -11.67
N ARG A 12 -5.29 -0.75 -12.67
CA ARG A 12 -3.85 -0.97 -12.85
C ARG A 12 -3.06 -0.55 -11.61
N GLU A 13 -3.49 0.53 -10.96
CA GLU A 13 -2.89 1.09 -9.76
C GLU A 13 -3.10 0.15 -8.56
N GLU A 14 -4.31 -0.43 -8.41
CA GLU A 14 -4.57 -1.40 -7.35
C GLU A 14 -3.78 -2.68 -7.55
N ARG A 15 -3.69 -3.17 -8.79
CA ARG A 15 -2.86 -4.33 -9.13
C ARG A 15 -1.40 -4.08 -8.76
N LYS A 16 -0.84 -2.93 -9.13
CA LYS A 16 0.54 -2.54 -8.78
C LYS A 16 0.77 -2.51 -7.27
N ARG A 17 -0.19 -2.02 -6.48
CA ARG A 17 -0.10 -2.02 -5.01
C ARG A 17 -0.15 -3.43 -4.43
N LEU A 18 -1.03 -4.29 -4.93
CA LEU A 18 -1.11 -5.69 -4.50
C LEU A 18 0.19 -6.45 -4.83
N GLU A 19 0.77 -6.21 -6.00
CA GLU A 19 2.09 -6.74 -6.38
C GLU A 19 3.20 -6.25 -5.43
N GLU A 20 3.19 -4.97 -5.04
CA GLU A 20 4.11 -4.43 -4.03
C GLU A 20 3.97 -5.16 -2.69
N VAL A 21 2.74 -5.34 -2.19
CA VAL A 21 2.46 -6.06 -0.94
C VAL A 21 2.93 -7.51 -1.03
N ALA A 22 2.58 -8.23 -2.10
CA ALA A 22 2.97 -9.61 -2.30
C ALA A 22 4.50 -9.76 -2.32
N ARG A 23 5.19 -8.88 -3.02
CA ARG A 23 6.66 -8.85 -3.08
C ARG A 23 7.29 -8.58 -1.72
N ILE A 24 6.75 -7.65 -0.94
CA ILE A 24 7.27 -7.38 0.42
C ILE A 24 7.07 -8.61 1.32
N LYS A 25 5.87 -9.20 1.31
CA LYS A 25 5.58 -10.42 2.08
C LYS A 25 6.49 -11.58 1.70
N GLY A 26 6.72 -11.79 0.40
CA GLY A 26 7.64 -12.82 -0.09
C GLY A 26 9.08 -12.61 0.42
N LYS A 27 9.58 -11.37 0.40
CA LYS A 27 10.91 -11.05 0.96
C LYS A 27 11.00 -11.30 2.46
N LEU A 28 9.97 -10.92 3.22
CA LEU A 28 9.91 -11.17 4.66
C LEU A 28 9.90 -12.67 4.97
N LEU A 29 9.13 -13.45 4.20
CA LEU A 29 9.05 -14.90 4.33
C LEU A 29 10.42 -15.56 4.08
N VAL A 30 11.11 -15.21 3.00
CA VAL A 30 12.44 -15.74 2.68
C VAL A 30 13.45 -15.43 3.79
N LYS A 31 13.36 -14.24 4.41
CA LYS A 31 14.21 -13.86 5.55
C LYS A 31 13.73 -14.40 6.91
N LYS A 32 12.61 -15.13 6.97
CA LYS A 32 11.97 -15.62 8.21
C LYS A 32 11.69 -14.50 9.22
N LEU A 33 11.33 -13.31 8.74
CA LEU A 33 10.99 -12.15 9.57
C LEU A 33 9.47 -12.02 9.69
N SER A 34 8.96 -11.89 10.93
CA SER A 34 7.55 -11.60 11.18
C SER A 34 7.31 -10.10 11.33
N LEU A 35 6.10 -9.64 11.03
CA LEU A 35 5.73 -8.22 11.18
C LEU A 35 5.69 -7.81 12.66
N THR A 36 5.24 -8.71 13.54
CA THR A 36 5.27 -8.50 14.99
C THR A 36 6.70 -8.31 15.50
N TRP A 37 7.63 -9.15 15.04
CA TRP A 37 9.05 -8.99 15.39
C TRP A 37 9.59 -7.63 14.91
N ILE A 38 9.17 -7.15 13.73
CA ILE A 38 9.56 -5.83 13.25
C ILE A 38 8.98 -4.73 14.15
N ASP A 39 7.72 -4.83 14.57
CA ASP A 39 7.13 -3.86 15.48
C ASP A 39 7.91 -3.80 16.80
N GLU A 40 8.21 -4.94 17.41
CA GLU A 40 8.97 -5.04 18.65
C GLU A 40 10.41 -4.53 18.51
N HIS A 41 11.13 -5.03 17.49
CA HIS A 41 12.55 -4.74 17.30
C HIS A 41 12.83 -3.27 16.96
N TYR A 42 11.89 -2.60 16.29
CA TYR A 42 11.99 -1.19 15.92
C TYR A 42 11.18 -0.26 16.83
N GLY A 43 10.61 -0.75 17.92
CA GLY A 43 9.87 0.05 18.91
C GLY A 43 8.61 0.71 18.35
N LEU A 44 7.91 0.04 17.43
CA LEU A 44 6.65 0.51 16.86
C LEU A 44 5.46 0.01 17.68
N PRO A 45 4.33 0.75 17.69
CA PRO A 45 3.08 0.22 18.22
C PRO A 45 2.68 -1.07 17.50
N THR A 46 2.14 -2.03 18.24
CA THR A 46 1.72 -3.34 17.71
C THR A 46 0.79 -3.18 16.50
N GLY A 47 1.12 -3.86 15.39
CA GLY A 47 0.34 -3.83 14.16
C GLY A 47 0.73 -2.71 13.19
N THR A 48 1.69 -1.85 13.54
CA THR A 48 2.16 -0.76 12.67
C THR A 48 2.77 -1.31 11.38
N ALA A 49 3.67 -2.28 11.46
CA ALA A 49 4.28 -2.91 10.29
C ALA A 49 3.23 -3.61 9.42
N GLY A 50 2.22 -4.25 10.04
CA GLY A 50 1.08 -4.85 9.34
C GLY A 50 0.25 -3.84 8.56
N ASN A 51 -0.13 -2.73 9.19
CA ASN A 51 -0.88 -1.66 8.53
C ASN A 51 -0.06 -0.98 7.43
N THR A 52 1.24 -0.79 7.66
CA THR A 52 2.17 -0.16 6.72
C THR A 52 2.20 -0.85 5.36
N LEU A 53 2.01 -2.18 5.29
CA LEU A 53 1.94 -2.90 4.02
C LEU A 53 0.87 -2.30 3.10
N TYR A 54 -0.26 -1.88 3.66
CA TYR A 54 -1.41 -1.41 2.90
C TYR A 54 -1.55 0.11 2.90
N GLU A 55 -1.07 0.81 3.93
CA GLU A 55 -1.23 2.27 4.08
C GLU A 55 0.11 2.99 4.27
N PRO A 56 0.28 4.22 3.73
CA PRO A 56 1.48 5.02 3.89
C PRO A 56 1.76 5.32 5.37
N HIS A 57 2.89 4.84 5.87
CA HIS A 57 3.31 5.06 7.24
C HIS A 57 4.83 5.15 7.33
N VAL A 58 5.38 6.35 7.54
CA VAL A 58 6.82 6.61 7.37
C VAL A 58 7.69 5.75 8.29
N ALA A 59 7.32 5.60 9.58
CA ALA A 59 8.14 4.84 10.53
C ALA A 59 8.15 3.34 10.18
N GLY A 60 6.98 2.72 10.04
CA GLY A 60 6.87 1.34 9.55
C GLY A 60 7.53 1.09 8.19
N GLU A 61 7.44 2.02 7.23
CA GLU A 61 8.10 1.88 5.92
C GLU A 61 9.63 1.77 6.09
N ARG A 62 10.19 2.62 6.96
CA ARG A 62 11.62 2.59 7.30
C ARG A 62 12.00 1.32 8.05
N ALA A 63 11.20 0.88 9.02
CA ALA A 63 11.46 -0.33 9.81
C ALA A 63 11.49 -1.60 8.96
N ILE A 64 10.48 -1.79 8.10
CA ILE A 64 10.44 -2.94 7.17
C ILE A 64 11.60 -2.87 6.17
N ALA A 65 11.92 -1.69 5.64
CA ALA A 65 13.03 -1.52 4.72
C ALA A 65 14.38 -1.85 5.40
N ALA A 66 14.59 -1.39 6.63
CA ALA A 66 15.76 -1.70 7.44
C ALA A 66 15.87 -3.20 7.73
N ALA A 67 14.78 -3.87 8.15
CA ALA A 67 14.75 -5.31 8.37
C ALA A 67 15.08 -6.12 7.10
N LEU A 68 14.64 -5.62 5.94
CA LEU A 68 14.96 -6.21 4.65
C LEU A 68 16.33 -5.80 4.10
N GLY A 69 17.05 -4.87 4.73
CA GLY A 69 18.35 -4.37 4.26
C GLY A 69 18.23 -3.62 2.93
N THR A 70 17.17 -2.83 2.76
CA THR A 70 16.87 -2.11 1.51
C THR A 70 16.31 -0.72 1.78
N ARG A 71 15.90 0.00 0.72
CA ARG A 71 15.33 1.35 0.81
C ARG A 71 13.81 1.32 0.62
N PRO A 72 13.04 2.18 1.31
CA PRO A 72 11.57 2.21 1.20
C PRO A 72 11.04 2.40 -0.23
N ASN A 73 11.69 3.25 -1.03
CA ASN A 73 11.30 3.50 -2.43
C ASN A 73 11.40 2.26 -3.32
N LEU A 74 12.25 1.29 -2.97
CA LEU A 74 12.36 0.03 -3.70
C LEU A 74 11.24 -0.95 -3.33
N LEU A 75 10.60 -0.77 -2.17
CA LEU A 75 9.48 -1.58 -1.69
C LEU A 75 8.13 -1.00 -2.11
N TRP A 76 7.93 0.32 -1.96
CA TRP A 76 6.69 1.03 -2.30
C TRP A 76 6.92 2.06 -3.41
N ARG A 77 6.95 1.63 -4.67
CA ARG A 77 7.10 2.55 -5.81
C ARG A 77 5.87 3.45 -5.99
N SER A 78 4.72 3.06 -5.46
CA SER A 78 3.50 3.87 -5.42
C SER A 78 3.56 5.04 -4.42
N ARG A 79 4.47 5.01 -3.44
CA ARG A 79 4.58 6.01 -2.36
C ARG A 79 5.78 6.94 -2.51
N TYR A 80 6.70 6.61 -3.43
CA TYR A 80 7.95 7.31 -3.66
C TYR A 80 8.13 7.63 -5.14
N ARG A 81 8.80 8.74 -5.42
CA ARG A 81 9.30 9.11 -6.73
C ARG A 81 10.49 8.22 -7.12
N ALA A 82 10.85 8.24 -8.41
CA ALA A 82 11.99 7.49 -8.94
C ALA A 82 13.33 7.89 -8.30
N ASP A 83 13.48 9.17 -7.90
CA ASP A 83 14.64 9.70 -7.20
C ASP A 83 14.73 9.28 -5.71
N GLY A 84 13.73 8.52 -5.22
CA GLY A 84 13.65 8.07 -3.84
C GLY A 84 13.04 9.08 -2.87
N ARG A 85 12.56 10.24 -3.33
CA ARG A 85 11.79 11.17 -2.50
C ARG A 85 10.39 10.63 -2.27
N ARG A 86 9.91 10.71 -1.03
CA ARG A 86 8.54 10.31 -0.67
C ARG A 86 7.54 11.33 -1.23
N HIS A 87 6.40 10.88 -1.75
CA HIS A 87 5.34 11.81 -2.13
C HIS A 87 4.83 12.58 -0.90
N SER A 88 4.71 13.90 -1.04
CA SER A 88 4.16 14.80 -0.02
C SER A 88 3.31 15.86 -0.72
N PRO A 89 1.97 15.86 -0.54
CA PRO A 89 1.18 14.86 0.19
C PRO A 89 1.22 13.47 -0.48
N GLN A 90 0.81 12.42 0.26
CA GLN A 90 0.60 11.10 -0.33
C GLN A 90 -0.70 11.09 -1.16
N PRO A 91 -0.71 10.45 -2.34
CA PRO A 91 -1.94 10.25 -3.10
C PRO A 91 -3.02 9.56 -2.25
N THR A 92 -4.25 10.05 -2.31
CA THR A 92 -5.41 9.50 -1.57
C THR A 92 -5.64 8.02 -1.85
N ALA A 93 -5.37 7.58 -3.08
CA ALA A 93 -5.46 6.18 -3.51
C ALA A 93 -4.54 5.22 -2.72
N ASN A 94 -3.53 5.73 -2.02
CA ASN A 94 -2.66 4.90 -1.19
C ASN A 94 -3.28 4.56 0.18
N TYR A 95 -4.34 5.27 0.63
CA TYR A 95 -5.01 5.02 1.91
C TYR A 95 -6.22 4.09 1.77
N ARG A 96 -6.54 3.25 2.78
CA ARG A 96 -7.72 2.36 2.71
C ARG A 96 -9.03 3.14 2.61
N GLN A 97 -9.13 4.28 3.28
CA GLN A 97 -10.31 5.15 3.22
C GLN A 97 -10.51 5.71 1.81
N GLY A 98 -9.45 6.24 1.19
CA GLY A 98 -9.51 6.70 -0.21
C GLY A 98 -9.93 5.59 -1.18
N ARG A 99 -9.52 4.33 -0.92
CA ARG A 99 -9.99 3.17 -1.70
C ARG A 99 -11.48 2.87 -1.52
N ARG A 100 -12.00 2.93 -0.29
CA ARG A 100 -13.44 2.71 -0.01
C ARG A 100 -14.31 3.82 -0.61
N SER A 101 -13.92 5.07 -0.46
CA SER A 101 -14.64 6.21 -1.03
C SER A 101 -14.74 6.13 -2.57
N ALA A 102 -13.70 5.65 -3.25
CA ALA A 102 -13.71 5.45 -4.69
C ALA A 102 -14.71 4.37 -5.14
N VAL A 103 -14.89 3.31 -4.35
CA VAL A 103 -15.86 2.23 -4.65
C VAL A 103 -17.30 2.68 -4.37
N VAL A 104 -17.53 3.40 -3.28
CA VAL A 104 -18.87 3.87 -2.92
C VAL A 104 -19.40 4.91 -3.92
N TYR A 105 -18.54 5.82 -4.42
CA TYR A 105 -18.96 6.81 -5.42
C TYR A 105 -19.42 6.16 -6.74
N SER A 106 -18.79 5.06 -7.16
CA SER A 106 -19.19 4.33 -8.37
C SER A 106 -20.53 3.60 -8.22
N ASP A 107 -20.97 3.31 -6.99
CA ASP A 107 -22.27 2.67 -6.71
C ASP A 107 -23.39 3.72 -6.52
N SER A 108 -23.08 4.94 -6.07
CA SER A 108 -24.09 5.99 -5.80
C SER A 108 -24.63 6.71 -7.03
N GLU A 109 -23.95 6.67 -8.18
CA GLU A 109 -24.48 7.21 -9.45
C GLU A 109 -25.57 6.31 -10.09
N ARG A 110 -25.92 5.19 -9.46
CA ARG A 110 -26.94 4.23 -9.94
C ARG A 110 -28.34 4.43 -9.39
N ALA A 111 -28.57 5.40 -8.50
CA ALA A 111 -29.85 5.58 -7.81
C ALA A 111 -30.47 6.97 -8.04
N VAL A 112 -30.61 7.38 -9.31
CA VAL A 112 -31.61 8.38 -9.72
C VAL A 112 -32.14 7.98 -11.10
N ALA A 113 -33.18 7.14 -11.10
CA ALA A 113 -34.11 6.95 -12.21
C ALA A 113 -35.41 6.38 -11.64
#